data_AF-A0A9P8AEW2-F1
#
_entry.id   AF-A0A9P8AEW2-F1
#
_cell.length_a   1.000
_cell.length_b   1.000
_cell.length_c   1.000
_cell.angle_alpha   90.00
_cell.angle_beta   90.00
_cell.angle_gamma   90.00
#
_symmetry.space_group_name_H-M   'P 1'
#
loop_
_entity.id
_entity.type
_entity.pdbx_description
1 polymer ?
#
loop_
_entity_poly.entity_id
_entity_poly.type
_entity_poly.pdbx_seq_one_letter_code
_entity_poly.pdbx_strand_id
1 'polypeptide(L)'
;MGHLFASTSNIVGTICCRIESKDGEDNLYLMTMGVLAPYRTRGLGSQTLQQILTAASSHTTPAIKKIYLHVQISNGAAKRFYEKHGFKEVGIHKDYYKKIMPHHAWILEKTIEHS
;
A
#
# COMPACT_ATOMS: atom_id res chain seq x y z
N MET A 1 1.03 -12.19 -2.23
CA MET A 1 0.41 -12.41 -3.55
C MET A 1 0.51 -11.11 -4.33
N GLY A 2 0.96 -11.14 -5.59
CA GLY A 2 1.04 -9.94 -6.44
C GLY A 2 -0.20 -9.88 -7.36
N HIS A 3 -0.80 -8.69 -7.50
CA HIS A 3 -1.90 -8.46 -8.43
C HIS A 3 -1.48 -7.44 -9.49
N LEU A 4 -1.76 -7.75 -10.76
CA LEU A 4 -1.51 -6.89 -11.92
C LEU A 4 -2.83 -6.28 -12.39
N PHE A 5 -2.83 -5.01 -12.80
CA PHE A 5 -4.04 -4.32 -13.28
C PHE A 5 -3.90 -3.89 -14.73
N ALA A 6 -4.98 -4.06 -15.49
CA ALA A 6 -5.05 -3.75 -16.90
C ALA A 6 -6.14 -2.72 -17.21
N SER A 7 -5.89 -1.89 -18.22
CA SER A 7 -6.90 -1.09 -18.93
C SER A 7 -6.73 -1.44 -20.39
N THR A 8 -7.79 -1.96 -21.04
CA THR A 8 -7.80 -2.31 -22.47
C THR A 8 -6.58 -3.14 -22.89
N SER A 9 -6.56 -4.43 -22.50
CA SER A 9 -5.57 -5.46 -22.87
C SER A 9 -4.11 -5.24 -22.46
N ASN A 10 -3.77 -4.10 -21.87
CA ASN A 10 -2.39 -3.77 -21.45
C ASN A 10 -2.29 -3.69 -19.93
N ILE A 11 -1.28 -4.34 -19.35
CA ILE A 11 -0.94 -4.22 -17.93
C ILE A 11 -0.28 -2.85 -17.71
N VAL A 12 -0.94 -2.00 -16.94
CA VAL A 12 -0.54 -0.58 -16.75
C VAL A 12 -0.22 -0.24 -15.30
N GLY A 13 -0.30 -1.22 -14.41
CA GLY A 13 0.04 -1.06 -13.01
C GLY A 13 0.21 -2.37 -12.26
N THR A 14 0.74 -2.26 -11.05
CA THR A 14 1.00 -3.39 -10.15
C THR A 14 0.68 -3.00 -8.71
N ILE A 15 0.24 -3.99 -7.94
CA ILE A 15 0.27 -3.96 -6.48
C ILE A 15 0.83 -5.29 -5.96
N CYS A 16 1.72 -5.22 -4.99
CA CYS A 16 2.31 -6.41 -4.37
C CYS A 16 2.18 -6.30 -2.86
N CYS A 17 1.56 -7.31 -2.26
CA CYS A 17 1.37 -7.38 -0.81
C CYS A 17 1.93 -8.70 -0.24
N ARG A 18 2.37 -8.63 1.01
CA ARG A 18 2.85 -9.78 1.80
C ARG A 18 2.20 -9.76 3.17
N ILE A 19 1.74 -10.92 3.64
CA ILE A 19 1.32 -11.07 5.03
C ILE A 19 2.57 -11.21 5.89
N GLU A 20 2.62 -10.46 6.97
CA GLU A 20 3.69 -10.50 7.96
C GLU A 20 3.09 -10.69 9.35
N SER A 21 3.52 -11.76 10.00
CA SER A 21 3.15 -12.10 11.36
C SER A 21 4.19 -11.52 12.32
N LYS A 22 3.77 -10.65 13.23
CA LYS A 22 4.64 -10.08 14.27
C LYS A 22 3.87 -9.97 15.58
N ASP A 23 4.49 -10.43 16.68
CA ASP A 23 3.92 -10.34 18.02
C ASP A 23 2.50 -10.95 18.15
N GLY A 24 2.21 -11.99 17.35
CA GLY A 24 0.89 -12.64 17.31
C GLY A 24 -0.16 -11.93 16.47
N GLU A 25 0.20 -10.85 15.77
CA GLU A 25 -0.67 -10.13 14.85
C GLU A 25 -0.24 -10.32 13.40
N ASP A 26 -1.21 -10.61 12.54
CA ASP A 26 -1.00 -10.68 11.10
C ASP A 26 -1.35 -9.36 10.43
N ASN A 27 -0.38 -8.81 9.71
CA ASN A 27 -0.47 -7.52 9.05
C ASN A 27 -0.19 -7.66 7.56
N LEU A 28 -0.85 -6.87 6.72
CA LEU A 28 -0.59 -6.86 5.29
C LEU A 28 0.39 -5.74 4.94
N TYR A 29 1.61 -6.10 4.57
CA TYR A 29 2.60 -5.16 4.07
C TYR A 29 2.41 -4.92 2.57
N LEU A 30 2.07 -3.68 2.19
CA LEU A 30 2.00 -3.25 0.79
C LEU A 30 3.41 -2.82 0.35
N MET A 31 4.06 -3.69 -0.41
CA MET A 31 5.48 -3.55 -0.79
C MET A 31 5.66 -2.57 -1.95
N THR A 32 4.85 -2.75 -2.99
CA THR A 32 4.96 -1.99 -4.23
C THR A 32 3.58 -1.68 -4.75
N MET A 33 3.35 -0.44 -5.15
CA MET A 33 2.18 -0.05 -5.91
C MET A 33 2.58 1.01 -6.92
N GLY A 34 2.13 0.86 -8.16
CA GLY A 34 2.45 1.82 -9.21
C GLY A 34 1.50 1.71 -10.38
N VAL A 35 1.22 2.86 -10.98
CA VAL A 35 0.53 2.97 -12.26
C VAL A 35 1.46 3.73 -13.21
N LEU A 36 1.61 3.23 -14.44
CA LEU A 36 2.38 3.88 -15.49
C LEU A 36 1.88 5.32 -15.69
N ALA A 37 2.81 6.26 -15.86
CA ALA A 37 2.52 7.70 -15.86
C ALA A 37 1.34 8.12 -16.77
N PRO A 38 1.24 7.63 -18.02
CA PRO A 38 0.12 7.97 -18.92
C PRO A 38 -1.28 7.53 -18.45
N TYR A 39 -1.33 6.59 -17.50
CA TYR A 39 -2.56 5.99 -16.97
C TYR A 39 -2.89 6.44 -15.54
N ARG A 40 -2.07 7.32 -14.96
CA ARG A 40 -2.37 7.95 -13.66
C ARG A 40 -3.59 8.85 -13.76
N THR A 41 -4.12 9.25 -12.60
CA THR A 41 -5.32 10.11 -12.44
C THR A 41 -6.62 9.60 -13.07
N ARG A 42 -6.67 8.33 -13.52
CA ARG A 42 -7.87 7.65 -14.04
C ARG A 42 -8.55 6.74 -13.02
N GLY A 43 -8.26 6.89 -11.72
CA GLY A 43 -8.85 6.08 -10.65
C GLY A 43 -8.30 4.66 -10.47
N LEU A 44 -7.45 4.16 -11.39
CA LEU A 44 -6.91 2.78 -11.35
C LEU A 44 -6.25 2.43 -10.01
N GLY A 45 -5.43 3.34 -9.47
CA GLY A 45 -4.79 3.14 -8.17
C GLY A 45 -5.80 3.06 -7.01
N SER A 46 -6.82 3.91 -7.01
CA SER A 46 -7.86 3.88 -5.98
C SER A 46 -8.68 2.59 -6.04
N GLN A 47 -9.08 2.16 -7.24
CA GLN A 47 -9.81 0.91 -7.44
C GLN A 47 -9.00 -0.31 -6.96
N THR A 48 -7.74 -0.35 -7.35
CA THR A 48 -6.77 -1.37 -6.92
C THR A 48 -6.63 -1.43 -5.40
N LEU A 49 -6.40 -0.28 -4.74
CA LEU A 49 -6.24 -0.23 -3.29
C LEU A 49 -7.52 -0.64 -2.57
N GLN A 50 -8.69 -0.23 -3.08
CA GLN A 50 -9.98 -0.63 -2.53
C GLN A 50 -10.20 -2.15 -2.61
N GLN A 51 -9.77 -2.80 -3.70
CA GLN A 51 -9.84 -4.26 -3.81
C GLN A 51 -8.96 -4.95 -2.76
N ILE A 52 -7.75 -4.43 -2.51
CA ILE A 52 -6.88 -4.95 -1.44
C ILE A 52 -7.49 -4.73 -0.05
N LEU A 53 -8.06 -3.56 0.22
CA LEU A 53 -8.73 -3.26 1.49
C LEU A 53 -9.90 -4.21 1.75
N THR A 54 -10.73 -4.44 0.72
CA THR A 54 -11.89 -5.35 0.79
C THR A 54 -11.47 -6.80 0.96
N ALA A 55 -10.40 -7.22 0.26
CA ALA A 55 -9.84 -8.55 0.42
C ALA A 55 -9.28 -8.76 1.83
N ALA A 56 -8.58 -7.76 2.39
CA ALA A 56 -8.04 -7.82 3.75
C ALA A 56 -9.14 -7.89 4.82
N SER A 57 -10.22 -7.10 4.68
CA SER A 57 -11.34 -7.13 5.63
C SER A 57 -12.07 -8.47 5.64
N SER A 58 -12.18 -9.10 4.46
CA SER A 58 -12.86 -10.40 4.29
C SER A 58 -11.96 -11.60 4.61
N HIS A 59 -10.65 -11.40 4.83
CA HIS A 59 -9.71 -12.48 5.11
C HIS A 59 -9.70 -12.79 6.61
N THR A 60 -10.17 -13.99 6.96
CA THR A 60 -10.36 -14.41 8.37
C THR A 60 -9.28 -15.39 8.86
N THR A 61 -8.45 -15.92 7.99
CA THR A 61 -7.39 -16.89 8.36
C THR A 61 -6.14 -16.70 7.50
N PRO A 62 -5.17 -15.88 7.95
CA PRO A 62 -5.20 -15.09 9.19
C PRO A 62 -6.11 -13.86 9.12
N ALA A 63 -6.60 -13.40 10.27
CA ALA A 63 -7.32 -12.14 10.38
C ALA A 63 -6.33 -10.95 10.31
N ILE A 64 -6.38 -10.19 9.23
CA ILE A 64 -5.48 -9.06 9.00
C ILE A 64 -5.84 -7.87 9.89
N LYS A 65 -4.96 -7.47 10.82
CA LYS A 65 -5.21 -6.35 11.75
C LYS A 65 -5.06 -4.98 11.11
N LYS A 66 -4.03 -4.80 10.29
CA LYS A 66 -3.78 -3.56 9.56
C LYS A 66 -3.06 -3.81 8.23
N ILE A 67 -3.17 -2.82 7.35
CA ILE A 67 -2.31 -2.67 6.18
C ILE A 67 -1.31 -1.57 6.48
N TYR A 68 -0.05 -1.77 6.12
CA TYR A 68 0.97 -0.75 6.26
C TYR A 68 1.93 -0.70 5.08
N LEU A 69 2.61 0.44 4.93
CA LEU A 69 3.59 0.65 3.87
C LEU A 69 4.61 1.73 4.22
N HIS A 70 5.66 1.80 3.40
CA HIS A 70 6.65 2.86 3.44
C HIS A 70 6.52 3.78 2.22
N VAL A 71 6.57 5.09 2.45
CA VAL A 71 6.58 6.11 1.39
C VAL A 71 7.79 7.02 1.61
N GLN A 72 8.66 7.17 0.60
CA GLN A 72 9.78 8.12 0.68
C GLN A 72 9.31 9.53 1.07
N ILE A 73 10.02 10.19 1.98
CA ILE A 73 9.59 11.50 2.52
C ILE A 73 9.52 12.63 1.47
N SER A 74 10.18 12.46 0.32
CA SER A 74 10.06 13.38 -0.81
C SER A 74 8.78 13.14 -1.64
N ASN A 75 8.14 11.98 -1.51
CA ASN A 75 7.00 11.57 -2.31
C ASN A 75 5.66 12.00 -1.69
N GLY A 76 5.48 13.30 -1.53
CA GLY A 76 4.26 13.87 -0.95
C GLY A 76 2.98 13.52 -1.73
N ALA A 77 3.08 13.26 -3.04
CA ALA A 77 1.94 12.83 -3.83
C ALA A 77 1.42 11.44 -3.40
N ALA A 78 2.33 10.48 -3.18
CA ALA A 78 1.95 9.15 -2.70
C ALA A 78 1.40 9.21 -1.27
N LYS A 79 2.01 10.00 -0.37
CA LYS A 79 1.50 10.19 1.00
C LYS A 79 0.04 10.66 1.00
N ARG A 80 -0.25 11.75 0.28
CA ARG A 80 -1.61 12.29 0.14
C ARG A 80 -2.57 11.29 -0.48
N PHE A 81 -2.10 10.50 -1.45
CA PHE A 81 -2.91 9.43 -2.03
C PHE A 81 -3.34 8.43 -0.96
N TYR A 82 -2.42 7.91 -0.13
CA TYR A 82 -2.78 6.95 0.92
C TYR A 82 -3.61 7.58 2.04
N GLU A 83 -3.30 8.81 2.45
CA GLU A 83 -4.10 9.56 3.45
C GLU A 83 -5.55 9.73 3.02
N LYS A 84 -5.78 10.02 1.72
CA LYS A 84 -7.14 10.09 1.16
C LYS A 84 -7.91 8.76 1.26
N HIS A 85 -7.21 7.63 1.33
CA HIS A 85 -7.82 6.30 1.52
C HIS A 85 -7.83 5.88 3.00
N GLY A 86 -7.60 6.82 3.92
CA GLY A 86 -7.71 6.63 5.36
C GLY A 86 -6.49 5.96 6.00
N PHE A 87 -5.34 5.95 5.33
CA PHE A 87 -4.07 5.66 6.00
C PHE A 87 -3.63 6.85 6.85
N LYS A 88 -2.94 6.59 7.94
CA LYS A 88 -2.38 7.59 8.85
C LYS A 88 -0.87 7.43 8.93
N GLU A 89 -0.15 8.53 9.02
CA GLU A 89 1.27 8.51 9.36
C GLU A 89 1.43 8.12 10.83
N VAL A 90 2.22 7.08 11.08
CA VAL A 90 2.52 6.59 12.43
C VAL A 90 3.97 6.80 12.83
N GLY A 91 4.83 7.22 11.89
CA GLY A 91 6.22 7.51 12.17
C GLY A 91 7.09 7.61 10.92
N ILE A 92 8.41 7.69 11.16
CA ILE A 92 9.44 7.77 10.13
C ILE A 92 10.42 6.62 10.34
N HIS A 93 10.66 5.85 9.28
CA HIS A 93 11.76 4.89 9.20
C HIS A 93 13.00 5.62 8.66
N LYS A 94 13.95 5.90 9.55
CA LYS A 94 15.23 6.54 9.19
C LYS A 94 16.08 5.57 8.36
N ASP A 95 16.81 6.13 7.39
CA ASP A 95 17.71 5.39 6.51
C ASP A 95 17.13 4.14 5.83
N TYR A 96 15.82 4.18 5.55
CA TYR A 96 15.08 3.07 4.94
C TYR A 96 15.58 2.74 3.53
N TYR A 97 15.71 3.76 2.67
CA TYR A 97 16.17 3.60 1.30
C TYR A 97 17.69 3.74 1.20
N LYS A 98 18.41 2.63 1.03
CA LYS A 98 19.88 2.62 0.98
C LYS A 98 20.50 3.28 -0.26
N LYS A 99 19.75 3.38 -1.37
CA LYS A 99 20.30 3.74 -2.70
C LYS A 99 19.80 5.08 -3.25
N ILE A 100 18.84 5.72 -2.60
CA ILE A 100 18.22 6.96 -3.09
C ILE A 100 18.09 7.98 -1.96
N MET A 101 18.21 9.26 -2.32
CA MET A 101 18.03 10.39 -1.40
C MET A 101 16.68 11.08 -1.64
N PRO A 102 16.02 11.58 -0.58
CA PRO A 102 16.35 11.36 0.84
C PRO A 102 16.11 9.89 1.27
N HIS A 103 16.91 9.39 2.22
CA HIS A 103 16.86 7.98 2.63
C HIS A 103 15.63 7.62 3.46
N HIS A 104 14.98 8.59 4.09
CA HIS A 104 13.90 8.33 5.04
C HIS A 104 12.57 7.99 4.36
N ALA A 105 11.74 7.23 5.05
CA ALA A 105 10.39 6.91 4.62
C ALA A 105 9.39 7.19 5.74
N TRP A 106 8.23 7.77 5.40
CA TRP A 106 7.05 7.72 6.25
C TRP A 106 6.57 6.28 6.36
N ILE A 107 6.11 5.91 7.55
CA ILE A 107 5.36 4.69 7.80
C ILE A 107 3.89 5.08 7.84
N LEU A 108 3.10 4.52 6.93
CA LEU A 108 1.66 4.77 6.85
C LEU A 108 0.91 3.49 7.17
N GLU A 109 -0.15 3.59 7.99
CA GLU A 109 -0.95 2.45 8.44
C GLU A 109 -2.45 2.70 8.32
N LYS A 110 -3.21 1.65 8.08
CA LYS A 110 -4.68 1.62 8.17
C LYS A 110 -5.13 0.35 8.87
N THR A 111 -5.82 0.49 10.00
CA THR A 111 -6.50 -0.61 10.69
C THR A 111 -7.61 -1.17 9.81
N ILE A 112 -7.76 -2.49 9.84
CA ILE A 112 -8.80 -3.22 9.12
C ILE A 112 -9.88 -3.63 10.10
N GLU A 113 -11.12 -3.24 9.77
CA GLU A 113 -12.32 -3.72 10.43
C GLU A 113 -12.80 -4.95 9.65
N HIS A 114 -13.09 -6.03 10.37
CA HIS A 114 -13.62 -7.26 9.77
C HIS A 114 -15.15 -7.19 9.75
N SER A 115 -15.71 -7.56 8.60
CA SER A 115 -17.15 -7.68 8.34
C SER A 115 -17.58 -9.14 8.31
#